data_AF-A0A958FG91-F1
#
_entry.id   AF-A0A958FG91-F1
#
_cell.length_a   1.000
_cell.length_b   1.000
_cell.length_c   1.000
_cell.angle_alpha   90.00
_cell.angle_beta   90.00
_cell.angle_gamma   90.00
#
_symmetry.space_group_name_H-M   'P 1'
#
loop_
_entity.id
_entity.type
_entity.pdbx_description
1 polymer ?
#
loop_
_entity_poly.entity_id
_entity_poly.type
_entity_poly.pdbx_seq_one_letter_code
_entity_poly.pdbx_strand_id
1 'polypeptide(L)'
;MAHHKSALKRIKLIEKQTERNRTYKSRMKTALKSVLDVEDKEKATAQLPKAYAVIDKLVAKGILRKNTAANKKSRLARHVNALS
;
A
#
# COMPACT_ATOMS: atom_id res chain seq x y z
N MET A 1 2.02 22.68 -22.97
CA MET A 1 1.24 23.42 -21.96
C MET A 1 -0.24 23.08 -22.17
N ALA A 2 -1.07 23.01 -21.13
CA ALA A 2 -2.50 22.77 -21.33
C ALA A 2 -3.21 24.10 -21.63
N HIS A 3 -3.73 24.27 -22.84
CA HIS A 3 -4.35 25.52 -23.26
C HIS A 3 -5.87 25.55 -23.05
N HIS A 4 -6.51 24.37 -22.99
CA HIS A 4 -7.95 24.27 -22.76
C HIS A 4 -8.31 24.34 -21.26
N LYS A 5 -9.39 25.06 -20.91
CA LYS A 5 -9.83 25.27 -19.52
C LYS A 5 -10.04 23.95 -18.75
N SER A 6 -10.63 22.94 -19.42
CA SER A 6 -10.84 21.62 -18.79
C SER A 6 -9.52 20.90 -18.50
N ALA A 7 -8.51 21.05 -19.35
CA ALA A 7 -7.20 20.42 -19.18
C ALA A 7 -6.44 21.05 -18.01
N LEU A 8 -6.44 22.39 -17.89
CA LEU A 8 -5.87 23.09 -16.74
C LEU A 8 -6.53 22.65 -15.42
N LYS A 9 -7.86 22.47 -15.41
CA LYS A 9 -8.58 21.92 -14.26
C LYS A 9 -8.14 20.49 -13.94
N ARG A 10 -7.96 19.63 -14.94
CA ARG A 10 -7.49 18.25 -14.75
C ARG A 10 -6.10 18.20 -14.12
N ILE A 11 -5.17 19.05 -14.55
CA ILE A 11 -3.81 19.13 -13.96
C ILE A 11 -3.88 19.41 -12.46
N LYS A 12 -4.60 20.47 -12.06
CA LYS A 12 -4.77 20.83 -10.63
C LYS A 12 -5.39 19.71 -9.79
N LEU A 13 -6.34 18.95 -10.36
CA LEU A 13 -6.96 17.81 -9.69
C LEU A 13 -6.01 16.61 -9.58
N ILE A 14 -5.20 16.36 -10.61
CA ILE A 14 -4.23 15.27 -10.64
C ILE A 14 -3.14 15.49 -9.60
N GLU A 15 -2.63 16.71 -9.44
CA GLU A 15 -1.62 17.04 -8.42
C GLU A 15 -2.10 16.66 -7.01
N LYS A 16 -3.30 17.12 -6.62
CA LYS A 16 -3.91 16.80 -5.33
C LYS A 16 -4.12 15.30 -5.12
N GLN A 17 -4.60 14.60 -6.15
CA GLN A 17 -4.81 13.15 -6.08
C GLN A 17 -3.48 12.38 -5.99
N THR A 18 -2.46 12.85 -6.69
CA THR A 18 -1.12 12.25 -6.71
C THR A 18 -0.48 12.36 -5.34
N GLU A 19 -0.53 13.54 -4.71
CA GLU A 19 -0.02 13.75 -3.36
C GLU A 19 -0.73 12.86 -2.34
N ARG A 20 -2.07 12.85 -2.37
CA ARG A 20 -2.87 11.97 -1.51
C ARG A 20 -2.47 10.50 -1.69
N ASN A 21 -2.38 10.02 -2.93
CA ASN A 21 -2.02 8.64 -3.22
C ASN A 21 -0.57 8.32 -2.80
N ARG A 22 0.35 9.28 -2.89
CA ARG A 22 1.73 9.15 -2.42
C ARG A 22 1.78 8.87 -0.92
N THR A 23 1.03 9.63 -0.11
CA THR A 23 1.00 9.43 1.35
C THR A 23 0.46 8.04 1.72
N TYR A 24 -0.66 7.61 1.12
CA TYR A 24 -1.22 6.28 1.39
C TYR A 24 -0.29 5.15 0.96
N LYS A 25 0.36 5.27 -0.22
CA LYS A 25 1.35 4.29 -0.67
C LYS A 25 2.58 4.25 0.24
N SER A 26 3.00 5.39 0.78
CA SER A 26 4.09 5.46 1.75
C SER A 26 3.72 4.70 3.04
N ARG A 27 2.54 4.97 3.61
CA ARG A 27 2.02 4.26 4.79
C ARG A 27 1.96 2.74 4.58
N MET A 28 1.53 2.30 3.39
CA MET A 28 1.56 0.88 3.02
C MET A 28 2.98 0.32 3.05
N LYS A 29 3.96 1.02 2.44
CA LYS A 29 5.36 0.57 2.43
C LYS A 29 5.93 0.45 3.84
N THR A 30 5.63 1.41 4.72
CA THR A 30 6.04 1.35 6.13
C THR A 30 5.45 0.13 6.84
N ALA A 31 4.15 -0.13 6.67
CA ALA A 31 3.49 -1.30 7.26
C ALA A 31 3.98 -2.65 6.69
N LEU A 32 4.40 -2.68 5.42
CA LEU A 32 5.07 -3.84 4.85
C LEU A 32 6.46 -4.04 5.46
N LYS A 33 7.22 -2.94 5.59
CA LYS A 33 8.58 -2.97 6.13
C LYS A 33 8.61 -3.44 7.58
N SER A 34 7.65 -3.02 8.40
CA SER A 34 7.59 -3.45 9.80
C SER A 34 7.50 -4.98 9.96
N VAL A 35 6.83 -5.67 9.03
CA VAL A 35 6.74 -7.14 9.04
C VAL A 35 8.01 -7.80 8.51
N LEU A 36 8.68 -7.18 7.52
CA LEU A 36 9.87 -7.72 6.87
C LEU A 36 11.14 -7.54 7.72
N ASP A 37 11.21 -6.49 8.55
CA ASP A 37 12.37 -6.20 9.39
C ASP A 37 12.40 -7.06 10.68
N VAL A 38 11.36 -7.87 10.92
CA VAL A 38 11.25 -8.71 12.11
C VAL A 38 11.73 -10.13 11.78
N GLU A 39 12.79 -10.56 12.44
CA GLU A 39 13.37 -11.91 12.25
C GLU A 39 12.65 -12.98 13.08
N ASP A 40 11.92 -12.57 14.12
CA ASP A 40 11.18 -13.44 15.02
C ASP A 40 9.77 -13.75 14.46
N LYS A 41 9.51 -15.03 14.23
CA LYS A 41 8.27 -15.53 13.64
C LYS A 41 7.01 -15.17 14.45
N GLU A 42 7.05 -15.23 15.77
CA GLU A 42 5.88 -14.93 16.61
C GLU A 42 5.55 -13.44 16.55
N LYS A 43 6.58 -12.59 16.56
CA LYS A 43 6.40 -11.14 16.42
C LYS A 43 5.93 -10.77 15.01
N ALA A 44 6.47 -11.43 13.97
CA ALA A 44 6.07 -11.18 12.59
C ALA A 44 4.61 -11.60 12.34
N THR A 45 4.17 -12.75 12.86
CA THR A 45 2.78 -13.21 12.75
C THR A 45 1.80 -12.27 13.45
N ALA A 46 2.16 -11.73 14.62
CA ALA A 46 1.32 -10.75 15.33
C ALA A 46 1.15 -9.42 14.55
N GLN A 47 2.12 -9.05 13.70
CA GLN A 47 2.06 -7.82 12.91
C GLN A 47 1.32 -7.97 11.56
N LEU A 48 1.20 -9.19 11.03
CA LEU A 48 0.52 -9.46 9.75
C LEU A 48 -0.89 -8.86 9.64
N PRO A 49 -1.79 -8.97 10.66
CA PRO A 49 -3.14 -8.41 10.58
C PRO A 49 -3.14 -6.89 10.35
N LYS A 50 -2.21 -6.17 10.97
CA LYS A 50 -2.07 -4.71 10.80
C LYS A 50 -1.66 -4.37 9.38
N ALA A 51 -0.68 -5.09 8.81
CA ALA A 51 -0.25 -4.90 7.43
C ALA A 51 -1.38 -5.21 6.44
N TYR A 52 -2.13 -6.30 6.65
CA TYR A 52 -3.26 -6.67 5.81
C TYR A 52 -4.38 -5.63 5.84
N ALA A 53 -4.73 -5.14 7.04
CA ALA A 53 -5.74 -4.09 7.20
C ALA A 53 -5.38 -2.81 6.44
N VAL A 54 -4.10 -2.41 6.42
CA VAL A 54 -3.65 -1.25 5.63
C VAL A 54 -3.85 -1.53 4.14
N ILE A 55 -3.37 -2.68 3.64
CA ILE A 55 -3.49 -3.07 2.22
C ILE A 55 -4.96 -3.08 1.78
N ASP A 56 -5.86 -3.66 2.56
CA ASP A 56 -7.29 -3.73 2.22
C ASP A 56 -7.96 -2.37 2.23
N LYS A 57 -7.59 -1.49 3.17
CA LYS A 57 -8.06 -0.10 3.16
C LYS A 57 -7.65 0.65 1.88
N LEU A 58 -6.47 0.37 1.32
CA LEU A 58 -6.05 0.96 0.04
C LEU A 58 -6.85 0.43 -1.15
N VAL A 59 -7.28 -0.84 -1.12
CA VAL A 59 -8.16 -1.43 -2.13
C VAL A 59 -9.55 -0.80 -2.05
N ALA A 60 -10.12 -0.69 -0.84
CA ALA A 60 -11.41 -0.04 -0.63
C ALA A 60 -11.43 1.42 -1.10
N LYS A 61 -10.30 2.14 -0.94
CA LYS A 61 -10.12 3.51 -1.46
C LYS A 61 -9.86 3.59 -2.96
N GLY A 62 -9.77 2.46 -3.67
CA GLY A 62 -9.50 2.42 -5.11
C GLY A 62 -8.07 2.78 -5.51
N ILE A 63 -7.13 2.89 -4.56
CA ILE A 63 -5.73 3.26 -4.83
C ILE A 63 -4.92 2.05 -5.30
N LEU A 64 -5.30 0.84 -4.84
CA LEU A 64 -4.64 -0.42 -5.17
C LEU A 64 -5.64 -1.38 -5.81
N ARG A 65 -5.21 -2.10 -6.85
CA ARG A 65 -6.01 -3.18 -7.44
C ARG A 65 -6.02 -4.41 -6.53
N LYS A 66 -7.14 -5.16 -6.55
CA LYS A 66 -7.33 -6.39 -5.78
C LYS A 66 -6.20 -7.40 -5.99
N ASN A 67 -5.79 -7.62 -7.23
CA ASN A 67 -4.70 -8.57 -7.56
C ASN A 67 -3.35 -8.13 -6.99
N THR A 68 -3.05 -6.82 -7.03
CA THR A 68 -1.81 -6.30 -6.45
C THR A 68 -1.80 -6.44 -4.93
N ALA A 69 -2.95 -6.24 -4.28
CA ALA A 69 -3.11 -6.50 -2.85
C ALA A 69 -2.90 -7.98 -2.51
N ALA A 70 -3.56 -8.88 -3.24
CA ALA A 70 -3.42 -10.34 -3.07
C ALA A 70 -1.96 -10.79 -3.23
N ASN A 71 -1.27 -10.32 -4.27
CA ASN A 71 0.15 -10.63 -4.50
C ASN A 71 1.04 -10.16 -3.34
N LYS A 72 0.79 -8.97 -2.79
CA LYS A 72 1.54 -8.45 -1.63
C LYS A 72 1.29 -9.27 -0.37
N LYS A 73 0.03 -9.62 -0.09
CA LYS A 73 -0.34 -10.48 1.04
C LYS A 73 0.31 -11.86 0.93
N SER A 74 0.24 -12.48 -0.25
CA SER A 74 0.85 -13.79 -0.50
C SER A 74 2.37 -13.77 -0.29
N ARG A 75 3.05 -12.70 -0.71
CA ARG A 75 4.50 -12.55 -0.48
C ARG A 75 4.84 -12.38 1.01
N LEU A 76 4.06 -11.60 1.75
CA LEU A 76 4.24 -11.45 3.20
C LEU A 76 4.04 -12.77 3.93
N ALA A 77 2.96 -13.49 3.65
CA ALA A 77 2.69 -14.78 4.25
C ALA A 77 3.83 -15.78 4.00
N ARG A 78 4.32 -15.84 2.74
CA ARG A 78 5.46 -16.69 2.38
C ARG A 78 6.73 -16.32 3.14
N HIS A 79 7.00 -15.04 3.31
CA HIS A 79 8.18 -14.59 4.06
C HIS A 79 8.09 -15.01 5.53
N VAL A 80 6.96 -14.72 6.20
CA VAL A 80 6.78 -15.07 7.62
C VAL A 80 6.81 -16.58 7.83
N ASN A 81 6.26 -17.37 6.91
CA ASN A 81 6.32 -18.83 7.00
C ASN A 81 7.72 -19.40 6.79
N ALA A 82 8.59 -18.69 6.07
CA ALA A 82 9.97 -19.07 5.84
C ALA A 82 10.91 -18.65 6.98
N LEU A 83 10.45 -17.77 7.89
CA LEU A 83 11.15 -17.51 9.14
C LEU A 83 11.03 -18.75 10.04
N SER A 84 12.16 -19.16 10.61
CA SER A 84 12.24 -20.30 11.54
C SER A 84 11.51 -19.99 12.84
#